data_AF-A0A967TYU3-F1
#
_entry.id   AF-A0A967TYU3-F1
#
_cell.length_a   1.000
_cell.length_b   1.000
_cell.length_c   1.000
_cell.angle_alpha   90.00
_cell.angle_beta   90.00
_cell.angle_gamma   90.00
#
_symmetry.space_group_name_H-M   'P 1'
#
loop_
_entity.id
_entity.type
_entity.pdbx_description
1 polymer ?
#
loop_
_entity_poly.entity_id
_entity_poly.type
_entity_poly.pdbx_seq_one_letter_code
_entity_poly.pdbx_strand_id
1 'polypeptide(L)'
;LTADGVAGKSAPYEIRDLKDTPVVDWKRLYAASEIRDDTDSGTHGVPRRVITSPDNRRIGLSPIPDGVYRVYFYAWNQITELSAYNDTITLPDRFAHVLIARARYYIWDHKENIQKSSIANQDFEDGIKSIERAVAPFPTRMSDDRIRSV
;
A
#
# COMPACT_ATOMS: atom_id res chain seq x y z
N LEU A 1 3.52 14.05 -8.64
CA LEU A 1 4.17 13.86 -9.95
C LEU A 1 4.74 15.19 -10.38
N THR A 2 5.96 15.18 -10.93
CA THR A 2 6.72 16.40 -11.17
C THR A 2 7.58 16.28 -12.44
N ALA A 3 7.61 17.34 -13.25
CA ALA A 3 8.54 17.47 -14.38
C ALA A 3 9.92 18.07 -13.98
N ASP A 4 10.04 18.59 -12.76
CA ASP A 4 11.31 19.06 -12.18
C ASP A 4 12.32 17.91 -12.04
N GLY A 5 13.58 18.20 -12.37
CA GLY A 5 14.67 17.23 -12.40
C GLY A 5 14.62 16.23 -13.57
N VAL A 6 13.68 16.35 -14.51
CA VAL A 6 13.68 15.56 -15.75
C VAL A 6 14.55 16.26 -16.79
N ALA A 7 15.49 15.51 -17.40
CA ALA A 7 16.38 16.05 -18.42
C ALA A 7 15.58 16.61 -19.61
N GLY A 8 15.85 17.86 -20.00
CA GLY A 8 15.22 18.52 -21.15
C GLY A 8 13.90 19.26 -20.87
N LYS A 9 13.43 19.34 -19.63
CA LYS A 9 12.29 20.17 -19.23
C LYS A 9 12.76 21.49 -18.59
N SER A 10 12.15 22.61 -18.96
CA SER A 10 12.43 23.94 -18.41
C SER A 10 11.23 24.50 -17.64
N ALA A 11 11.47 25.43 -16.72
CA ALA A 11 10.43 26.08 -15.94
C ALA A 11 9.42 26.86 -16.84
N PRO A 12 8.14 26.96 -16.45
CA PRO A 12 7.54 26.44 -15.22
C PRO A 12 7.28 24.92 -15.29
N TYR A 13 7.66 24.21 -14.22
CA TYR A 13 7.45 22.76 -14.13
C TYR A 13 6.00 22.44 -13.77
N GLU A 14 5.44 21.43 -14.43
CA GLU A 14 4.14 20.90 -14.05
C GLU A 14 4.29 19.97 -12.85
N ILE A 15 3.66 20.37 -11.74
CA ILE A 15 3.61 19.61 -10.50
C ILE A 15 2.15 19.31 -10.20
N ARG A 16 1.82 18.04 -10.03
CA ARG A 16 0.45 17.60 -9.74
C ARG A 16 0.43 16.46 -8.74
N ASP A 17 -0.55 16.52 -7.85
CA ASP A 17 -0.90 15.39 -7.01
C ASP A 17 -1.71 14.37 -7.83
N LEU A 18 -1.38 13.09 -7.66
CA LEU A 18 -2.08 12.01 -8.34
C LEU A 18 -3.09 11.39 -7.39
N LYS A 19 -4.35 11.29 -7.85
CA LYS A 19 -5.41 10.65 -7.07
C LYS A 19 -5.35 9.13 -7.26
N ASP A 20 -5.33 8.36 -6.17
CA ASP A 20 -5.54 6.91 -6.25
C ASP A 20 -6.97 6.62 -6.73
N THR A 21 -7.06 5.88 -7.83
CA THR A 21 -8.32 5.47 -8.44
C THR A 21 -8.30 3.94 -8.56
N PRO A 22 -9.24 3.22 -7.93
CA PRO A 22 -9.26 1.78 -8.04
C PRO A 22 -9.50 1.38 -9.50
N VAL A 23 -8.94 0.24 -9.89
CA VAL A 23 -9.02 -0.24 -11.28
C VAL A 23 -10.46 -0.38 -11.78
N VAL A 24 -11.42 -0.66 -10.90
CA VAL A 24 -12.84 -0.80 -11.25
C VAL A 24 -13.44 0.55 -11.66
N ASP A 25 -13.22 1.61 -10.88
CA ASP A 25 -13.70 2.95 -11.20
C ASP A 25 -13.04 3.50 -12.46
N TRP A 26 -11.74 3.21 -12.63
CA TRP A 26 -11.03 3.56 -13.85
C TRP A 26 -11.61 2.86 -15.08
N LYS A 27 -11.84 1.54 -14.99
CA LYS A 27 -12.49 0.77 -16.07
C LYS A 27 -13.87 1.30 -16.42
N ARG A 28 -14.64 1.74 -15.42
CA ARG A 28 -15.98 2.26 -15.60
C ARG A 28 -16.00 3.64 -16.28
N LEU A 29 -15.10 4.54 -15.89
CA LEU A 29 -15.18 5.96 -16.24
C LEU A 29 -14.24 6.39 -17.37
N TYR A 30 -13.07 5.76 -17.50
CA TYR A 30 -11.97 6.28 -18.31
C TYR A 30 -11.36 5.27 -19.29
N ALA A 31 -11.49 3.97 -19.05
CA ALA A 31 -10.83 2.97 -19.92
C ALA A 31 -11.26 3.07 -21.39
N ALA A 32 -12.55 3.29 -21.68
CA ALA A 32 -13.04 3.34 -23.06
C ALA A 32 -12.57 4.57 -23.85
N SER A 33 -12.27 5.69 -23.18
CA SER A 33 -11.68 6.87 -23.82
C SER A 33 -10.17 6.69 -23.99
N GLU A 34 -9.49 6.20 -22.96
CA GLU A 34 -8.03 6.07 -22.97
C GLU A 34 -7.54 4.96 -23.91
N ILE A 35 -8.29 3.86 -24.04
CA ILE A 35 -8.00 2.81 -25.04
C ILE A 35 -8.20 3.35 -26.47
N ARG A 36 -9.20 4.22 -26.68
CA ARG A 36 -9.40 4.88 -27.98
C ARG A 36 -8.27 5.85 -28.30
N ASP A 37 -7.80 6.61 -27.32
CA ASP A 37 -6.67 7.53 -27.51
C ASP A 37 -5.36 6.79 -27.83
N ASP A 38 -5.14 5.63 -27.22
CA ASP A 38 -3.99 4.76 -27.52
C ASP A 38 -4.03 4.19 -28.96
N THR A 39 -5.23 3.94 -29.49
CA THR A 39 -5.42 3.29 -30.78
C THR A 39 -5.50 4.26 -31.95
N ASP A 40 -6.20 5.40 -31.80
CA ASP A 40 -6.63 6.23 -32.93
C ASP A 40 -6.02 7.64 -32.96
N SER A 41 -5.63 8.23 -31.82
CA SER A 41 -5.36 9.68 -31.75
C SER A 41 -4.00 10.07 -31.19
N GLY A 42 -3.34 9.22 -30.40
CA GLY A 42 -2.06 9.54 -29.74
C GLY A 42 -2.13 10.78 -28.84
N THR A 43 -3.34 11.24 -28.47
CA THR A 43 -3.52 12.43 -27.63
C THR A 43 -3.26 12.05 -26.18
N HIS A 44 -1.99 11.91 -25.86
CA HIS A 44 -1.51 11.69 -24.51
C HIS A 44 -1.68 12.95 -23.67
N GLY A 45 -1.67 12.78 -22.35
CA GLY A 45 -1.85 13.90 -21.43
C GLY A 45 -1.06 13.74 -20.15
N VAL A 46 -0.98 14.83 -19.40
CA VAL A 46 -0.32 14.84 -18.10
C VAL A 46 -1.11 13.94 -17.15
N PRO A 47 -0.49 12.93 -16.51
CA PRO A 47 -1.19 12.01 -15.63
C PRO A 47 -1.83 12.72 -14.44
N ARG A 48 -3.05 12.29 -14.08
CA ARG A 48 -3.85 12.85 -12.98
C ARG A 48 -4.25 11.81 -11.95
N ARG A 49 -4.21 10.52 -12.30
CA ARG A 49 -4.62 9.42 -11.44
C ARG A 49 -3.62 8.28 -11.49
N VAL A 50 -3.47 7.61 -10.36
CA VAL A 50 -2.75 6.35 -10.21
C VAL A 50 -3.79 5.25 -10.17
N ILE A 51 -3.61 4.25 -11.01
CA ILE A 51 -4.40 3.04 -11.02
C ILE A 51 -3.57 1.99 -10.33
N THR A 52 -4.08 1.46 -9.23
CA THR A 52 -3.39 0.40 -8.50
C THR A 52 -3.94 -0.95 -8.93
N SER A 53 -3.05 -1.91 -9.21
CA SER A 53 -3.43 -3.31 -9.44
C SER A 53 -4.17 -3.86 -8.21
N PRO A 54 -5.10 -4.82 -8.34
CA PRO A 54 -5.72 -5.47 -7.18
C PRO A 54 -4.70 -6.07 -6.20
N ASP A 55 -3.52 -6.46 -6.69
CA ASP A 55 -2.40 -6.99 -5.90
C ASP A 55 -1.45 -5.91 -5.36
N ASN A 56 -1.73 -4.61 -5.58
CA ASN A 56 -0.89 -3.46 -5.21
C ASN A 56 0.59 -3.47 -5.70
N ARG A 57 1.03 -4.48 -6.45
CA ARG A 57 2.42 -4.61 -6.94
C ARG A 57 2.73 -3.80 -8.20
N ARG A 58 1.70 -3.41 -8.95
CA ARG A 58 1.83 -2.64 -10.19
C ARG A 58 0.97 -1.40 -10.12
N ILE A 59 1.52 -0.32 -10.66
CA ILE A 59 0.83 0.96 -10.82
C ILE A 59 0.68 1.26 -12.31
N GLY A 60 -0.49 1.76 -12.68
CA GLY A 60 -0.76 2.39 -13.97
C GLY A 60 -0.93 3.89 -13.77
N LEU A 61 -0.57 4.68 -14.77
CA LEU A 61 -0.82 6.11 -14.80
C LEU A 61 -1.92 6.41 -15.80
N SER A 62 -2.77 7.34 -15.45
CA SER A 62 -3.90 7.73 -16.29
C SER A 62 -4.16 9.24 -16.17
N PRO A 63 -4.43 9.96 -17.26
CA PRO A 63 -4.30 9.55 -18.67
C PRO A 63 -2.89 9.06 -19.03
N ILE A 64 -2.76 8.43 -20.20
CA ILE A 64 -1.47 7.93 -20.71
C ILE A 64 -0.49 9.12 -20.78
N PRO A 65 0.70 9.05 -20.14
CA PRO A 65 1.63 10.17 -20.10
C PRO A 65 2.10 10.61 -21.49
N ASP A 66 2.11 11.92 -21.74
CA ASP A 66 2.64 12.55 -22.96
C ASP A 66 4.16 12.73 -22.96
N GLY A 67 4.82 12.41 -21.84
CA GLY A 67 6.25 12.56 -21.69
C GLY A 67 6.80 11.91 -20.43
N VAL A 68 8.05 12.23 -20.14
CA VAL A 68 8.77 11.71 -18.97
C VAL A 68 8.46 12.57 -17.75
N TYR A 69 7.99 11.90 -16.69
CA TYR A 69 7.69 12.52 -15.40
C TYR A 69 8.31 11.73 -14.26
N ARG A 70 8.63 12.40 -13.15
CA ARG A 70 9.03 11.75 -11.89
C ARG A 70 7.83 11.59 -10.98
N VAL A 71 7.68 10.39 -10.42
CA VAL A 71 6.64 10.08 -9.43
C VAL A 71 7.31 9.84 -8.09
N TYR A 72 6.93 10.63 -7.10
CA TYR A 72 7.30 10.42 -5.71
C TYR A 72 6.13 9.72 -5.03
N PHE A 73 6.40 8.61 -4.35
CA PHE A 73 5.42 7.87 -3.57
C PHE A 73 6.06 7.37 -2.28
N TYR A 74 5.23 7.21 -1.26
CA TYR A 74 5.63 6.55 -0.02
C TYR A 74 5.18 5.09 -0.10
N ALA A 75 6.10 4.18 0.15
CA ALA A 75 5.81 2.76 0.26
C ALA A 75 6.23 2.26 1.64
N TRP A 76 5.47 1.29 2.16
CA TRP A 76 5.88 0.57 3.35
C TRP A 76 7.01 -0.39 3.01
N ASN A 77 8.05 -0.39 3.85
CA ASN A 77 9.10 -1.40 3.76
C ASN A 77 8.56 -2.75 4.23
N GLN A 78 8.90 -3.82 3.51
CA GLN A 78 8.61 -5.17 3.98
C GLN A 78 9.53 -5.53 5.15
N ILE A 79 9.02 -6.33 6.09
CA ILE A 79 9.81 -6.80 7.23
C ILE A 79 10.82 -7.82 6.71
N THR A 80 12.09 -7.60 6.99
CA THR A 80 13.17 -8.55 6.73
C THR A 80 13.24 -9.58 7.85
N GLU A 81 13.56 -10.82 7.51
CA GLU A 81 13.78 -11.87 8.52
C GLU A 81 14.96 -11.51 9.42
N LEU A 82 14.80 -11.77 10.72
CA LEU A 82 15.88 -11.63 11.70
C LEU A 82 16.76 -12.88 11.63
N SER A 83 18.07 -12.70 11.51
CA SER A 83 19.04 -13.77 11.35
C SER A 83 20.09 -13.81 12.46
N ALA A 84 20.44 -12.64 13.01
CA ALA A 84 21.45 -12.48 14.04
C ALA A 84 20.84 -11.88 15.32
N TYR A 85 21.51 -12.12 16.46
CA TYR A 85 21.05 -11.65 17.77
C TYR A 85 21.12 -10.12 17.92
N ASN A 86 21.94 -9.45 17.11
CA ASN A 86 22.14 -8.00 17.10
C ASN A 86 21.29 -7.29 16.03
N ASP A 87 20.40 -8.01 15.35
CA ASP A 87 19.53 -7.41 14.34
C ASP A 87 18.56 -6.42 15.00
N THR A 88 18.41 -5.26 14.36
CA THR A 88 17.52 -4.21 14.85
C THR A 88 16.09 -4.49 14.38
N ILE A 89 15.17 -4.46 15.33
CA ILE A 89 13.74 -4.60 15.05
C ILE A 89 13.26 -3.33 14.33
N THR A 90 12.66 -3.48 13.15
CA THR A 90 12.09 -2.37 12.37
C THR A 90 10.77 -1.84 12.95
N LEU A 91 10.15 -2.58 13.86
CA LEU A 91 8.97 -2.12 14.58
C LEU A 91 9.33 -1.01 15.60
N PRO A 92 8.45 -0.01 15.78
CA PRO A 92 8.60 0.97 16.86
C PRO A 92 8.66 0.31 18.25
N ASP A 93 9.49 0.85 19.14
CA ASP A 93 9.76 0.32 20.49
C ASP A 93 8.48 0.09 21.32
N ARG A 94 7.47 0.95 21.16
CA ARG A 94 6.16 0.80 21.82
C ARG A 94 5.48 -0.54 21.57
N PHE A 95 5.81 -1.23 20.48
CA PHE A 95 5.25 -2.53 20.09
C PHE A 95 6.20 -3.71 20.33
N ALA A 96 7.37 -3.50 20.96
CA ALA A 96 8.32 -4.57 21.26
C ALA A 96 7.70 -5.70 22.11
N HIS A 97 6.74 -5.36 22.98
CA HIS A 97 6.00 -6.32 23.80
C HIS A 97 5.26 -7.40 23.00
N VAL A 98 4.84 -7.11 21.76
CA VAL A 98 4.15 -8.06 20.88
C VAL A 98 5.08 -9.21 20.48
N LEU A 99 6.32 -8.88 20.10
CA LEU A 99 7.34 -9.90 19.77
C LEU A 99 7.70 -10.74 20.99
N ILE A 100 7.82 -10.10 22.15
CA ILE A 100 8.10 -10.80 23.42
C ILE A 100 6.94 -11.73 23.79
N ALA A 101 5.68 -11.33 23.60
CA ALA A 101 4.51 -12.18 23.86
C ALA A 101 4.53 -13.43 22.98
N ARG A 102 4.85 -13.29 21.68
CA ARG A 102 5.00 -14.43 20.77
C ARG A 102 6.16 -15.35 21.15
N ALA A 103 7.30 -14.79 21.58
CA ALA A 103 8.41 -15.59 22.08
C ALA A 103 8.03 -16.36 23.35
N ARG A 104 7.30 -15.72 24.29
CA ARG A 104 6.80 -16.38 25.50
C ARG A 104 5.85 -17.53 25.17
N TYR A 105 4.98 -17.37 24.18
CA TYR A 105 4.10 -18.44 23.71
C TYR A 105 4.92 -19.70 23.36
N TYR A 106 5.92 -19.58 22.49
CA TYR A 106 6.76 -20.74 22.11
C TYR A 106 7.52 -21.34 23.30
N ILE A 107 7.98 -20.51 24.25
CA ILE A 107 8.65 -21.00 25.46
C ILE A 107 7.68 -21.79 26.36
N TRP A 108 6.45 -21.33 26.53
CA TRP A 108 5.46 -22.01 27.37
C TRP A 108 4.91 -23.28 26.72
N ASP A 109 4.75 -23.25 25.40
CA ASP A 109 4.36 -24.40 24.60
C ASP A 109 5.42 -25.51 24.69
N HIS A 110 6.69 -25.15 24.54
CA HIS A 110 7.80 -26.09 24.73
C HIS A 110 7.90 -26.67 26.15
N LYS A 111 7.39 -25.93 27.16
CA LYS A 111 7.28 -26.39 28.55
C LYS A 111 5.99 -27.17 28.84
N GLU A 112 5.20 -27.48 27.81
CA GLU A 112 3.92 -28.17 27.89
C GLU A 112 2.91 -27.48 28.84
N ASN A 113 3.05 -26.17 29.03
CA ASN A 113 2.14 -25.37 29.87
C ASN A 113 1.09 -24.66 29.01
N ILE A 114 0.00 -25.38 28.72
CA ILE A 114 -1.08 -24.92 27.83
C ILE A 114 -1.76 -23.65 28.37
N GLN A 115 -1.95 -23.53 29.69
CA GLN A 115 -2.62 -22.37 30.28
C GLN A 115 -1.82 -21.08 30.06
N LYS A 116 -0.51 -21.12 30.37
CA LYS A 116 0.37 -19.95 30.16
C LYS A 116 0.62 -19.66 28.69
N SER A 117 0.69 -20.70 27.87
CA SER A 117 0.79 -20.58 26.41
C SER A 117 -0.43 -19.84 25.85
N SER A 118 -1.64 -20.23 26.26
CA SER A 118 -2.89 -19.57 25.83
C SER A 118 -2.92 -18.08 26.19
N ILE A 119 -2.54 -17.72 27.43
CA ILE A 119 -2.49 -16.32 27.87
C ILE A 119 -1.47 -15.52 27.05
N ALA A 120 -0.26 -16.07 26.82
CA ALA A 120 0.75 -15.39 26.02
C ALA A 120 0.32 -15.19 24.56
N ASN A 121 -0.48 -16.11 24.00
CA ASN A 121 -1.05 -15.94 22.66
C ASN A 121 -2.15 -14.86 22.63
N GLN A 122 -2.98 -14.76 23.67
CA GLN A 122 -3.97 -13.69 23.79
C GLN A 122 -3.30 -12.31 23.86
N ASP A 123 -2.24 -12.16 24.66
CA ASP A 123 -1.44 -10.92 24.73
C ASP A 123 -0.87 -10.54 23.35
N PHE A 124 -0.41 -11.54 22.57
CA PHE A 124 0.07 -11.33 21.22
C PHE A 124 -1.05 -10.85 20.28
N GLU A 125 -2.21 -11.53 20.28
CA GLU A 125 -3.35 -11.15 19.44
C GLU A 125 -3.87 -9.75 19.76
N ASP A 126 -3.96 -9.39 21.03
CA ASP A 126 -4.39 -8.06 21.44
C ASP A 126 -3.34 -6.99 21.11
N GLY A 127 -2.06 -7.34 21.20
CA GLY A 127 -0.95 -6.54 20.70
C GLY A 127 -1.06 -6.27 19.19
N ILE A 128 -1.38 -7.28 18.39
CA ILE A 128 -1.59 -7.15 16.94
C ILE A 128 -2.79 -6.24 16.64
N LYS A 129 -3.93 -6.42 17.33
CA LYS A 129 -5.10 -5.53 17.18
C LYS A 129 -4.76 -4.08 17.53
N SER A 130 -3.90 -3.86 18.53
CA SER A 130 -3.42 -2.53 18.91
C SER A 130 -2.57 -1.89 17.80
N ILE A 131 -1.66 -2.68 17.18
CA ILE A 131 -0.88 -2.24 16.02
C ILE A 131 -1.81 -1.88 14.85
N GLU A 132 -2.75 -2.78 14.53
CA GLU A 132 -3.71 -2.57 13.44
C GLU A 132 -4.48 -1.27 13.62
N ARG A 133 -5.01 -1.00 14.82
CA ARG A 133 -5.72 0.27 15.10
C ARG A 133 -4.81 1.49 14.97
N ALA A 134 -3.54 1.37 15.32
CA ALA A 134 -2.59 2.48 15.24
C ALA A 134 -2.10 2.78 13.81
N VAL A 135 -2.12 1.78 12.92
CA VAL A 135 -1.63 1.89 11.54
C VAL A 135 -2.78 2.07 10.55
N ALA A 136 -3.97 1.54 10.85
CA ALA A 136 -5.09 1.56 9.93
C ALA A 136 -5.54 3.01 9.64
N PRO A 137 -5.57 3.43 8.37
CA PRO A 137 -6.16 4.71 7.99
C PRO A 137 -7.67 4.67 8.18
N PHE A 138 -8.29 5.83 8.46
CA PHE A 138 -9.73 5.94 8.51
C PHE A 138 -10.35 5.55 7.16
N PRO A 139 -11.44 4.75 7.15
CA PRO A 139 -12.05 4.28 5.90
C PRO A 139 -12.51 5.48 5.08
N THR A 140 -11.95 5.65 3.88
CA THR A 140 -12.22 6.81 3.02
C THR A 140 -13.34 6.54 2.00
N ARG A 141 -13.63 5.27 1.73
CA ARG A 141 -14.62 4.86 0.73
C ARG A 141 -15.32 3.58 1.15
N MET A 142 -16.64 3.53 0.94
CA MET A 142 -17.47 2.34 1.10
C MET A 142 -18.07 2.01 -0.26
N SER A 143 -17.85 0.79 -0.75
CA SER A 143 -18.46 0.28 -1.97
C SER A 143 -19.34 -0.91 -1.63
N ASP A 144 -20.49 -1.03 -2.30
CA ASP A 144 -21.41 -2.15 -2.17
C ASP A 144 -21.45 -2.92 -3.49
N ASP A 145 -21.25 -4.24 -3.44
CA ASP A 145 -21.24 -5.14 -4.60
C ASP A 145 -22.58 -5.89 -4.78
N ARG A 146 -23.57 -5.65 -3.91
CA ARG A 146 -24.82 -6.44 -3.86
C ARG A 146 -25.79 -6.24 -5.02
N ILE A 147 -25.65 -5.19 -5.83
CA ILE A 147 -26.60 -4.83 -6.89
C ILE A 147 -26.14 -5.21 -8.31
N ARG A 148 -25.07 -5.99 -8.48
CA ARG A 148 -24.63 -6.42 -9.81
C ARG A 148 -25.41 -7.67 -10.26
N SER A 149 -26.69 -7.49 -10.59
CA SER A 149 -27.43 -8.43 -11.43
C SER A 149 -27.24 -8.05 -12.89
N VAL A 150 -26.94 -9.09 -13.68
CA VAL A 150 -26.82 -9.17 -15.16
C VAL A 150 -27.55 -8.09 -15.95
#